data_AF-A0A0C2FE66-F1
#
_entry.id   AF-A0A0C2FE66-F1
#
_cell.length_a   1.000
_cell.length_b   1.000
_cell.length_c   1.000
_cell.angle_alpha   90.00
_cell.angle_beta   90.00
_cell.angle_gamma   90.00
#
_symmetry.space_group_name_H-M   'P 1'
#
loop_
_entity.id
_entity.type
_entity.pdbx_description
1 polymer ?
#
loop_
_entity_poly.entity_id
_entity_poly.type
_entity_poly.pdbx_seq_one_letter_code
_entity_poly.pdbx_strand_id
1 'polypeptide(L)'
;VDFGEVRFLEPRSRLITIKNTGKSTVRFKFLVRPERGICAKWLQITPPHYVIPIGQSTQISITVVIDKEISWELKDTKLQDILVMNLEHGRDYFVPVTAQYYPRCFGVSLEHLMKRKREPEKNLIDF
;
A
#
# COMPACT_ATOMS: atom_id res chain seq x y z
N VAL A 1 -6.30 4.61 3.90
CA VAL A 1 -4.94 5.19 3.97
C VAL A 1 -4.54 5.57 2.57
N ASP A 2 -4.37 6.86 2.32
CA ASP A 2 -4.01 7.36 1.00
C ASP A 2 -2.53 7.78 0.96
N PHE A 3 -1.79 7.22 0.01
CA PHE A 3 -0.39 7.53 -0.24
C PHE A 3 -0.20 8.59 -1.34
N GLY A 4 -1.26 8.96 -2.07
CA GLY A 4 -1.17 9.85 -3.21
C GLY A 4 -0.23 9.31 -4.30
N GLU A 5 0.47 10.20 -4.99
CA GLU A 5 1.44 9.80 -6.02
C GLU A 5 2.68 9.14 -5.38
N VAL A 6 2.95 7.88 -5.71
CA VAL A 6 4.14 7.13 -5.31
C VAL A 6 5.09 6.95 -6.50
N ARG A 7 6.37 6.74 -6.22
CA ARG A 7 7.42 6.67 -7.26
C ARG A 7 8.20 5.37 -7.17
N PHE A 8 8.84 5.04 -8.30
CA PHE A 8 9.68 3.87 -8.44
C PHE A 8 10.88 3.93 -7.48
N LEU A 9 11.11 2.86 -6.72
CA LEU A 9 12.17 2.76 -5.71
C LEU A 9 12.19 3.88 -4.66
N GLU A 10 11.05 4.54 -4.43
CA GLU A 10 10.88 5.50 -3.34
C GLU A 10 9.87 4.96 -2.32
N PRO A 11 10.32 4.21 -1.29
CA PRO A 11 9.46 3.77 -0.21
C PRO A 11 8.73 4.92 0.45
N ARG A 12 7.41 4.78 0.64
CA ARG A 12 6.61 5.75 1.40
C ARG A 12 5.86 5.06 2.51
N SER A 13 6.01 5.56 3.74
CA SER A 13 5.36 4.98 4.91
C SER A 13 4.30 5.89 5.51
N ARG A 14 3.24 5.30 6.02
CA ARG A 14 2.20 5.96 6.83
C ARG A 14 1.97 5.13 8.09
N LEU A 15 1.89 5.82 9.23
CA LEU A 15 1.58 5.20 10.50
C LEU A 15 0.09 5.29 10.78
N ILE A 16 -0.52 4.18 11.20
CA ILE A 16 -1.84 4.17 11.82
C ILE A 16 -1.70 3.81 13.31
N THR A 17 -2.48 4.46 14.16
CA THR A 17 -2.48 4.19 15.60
C THR A 17 -3.72 3.37 15.96
N ILE A 18 -3.51 2.25 16.64
CA ILE A 18 -4.59 1.41 17.16
C ILE A 18 -4.55 1.50 18.68
N LYS A 19 -5.69 1.89 19.26
CA LYS A 19 -5.86 1.96 20.71
C LYS A 19 -6.85 0.90 21.16
N ASN A 20 -6.48 0.12 22.17
CA ASN A 20 -7.41 -0.81 22.82
C ASN A 20 -8.29 -0.03 23.82
N THR A 21 -9.52 0.25 23.40
CA THR A 21 -10.57 0.88 24.23
C THR A 21 -11.51 -0.14 24.89
N GLY A 22 -11.19 -1.43 24.79
CA GLY A 22 -11.96 -2.52 25.39
C GLY A 22 -11.69 -2.70 26.89
N LYS A 23 -12.27 -3.76 27.46
CA LYS A 23 -12.13 -4.12 28.89
C LYS A 23 -11.14 -5.25 29.15
N SER A 24 -10.52 -5.80 28.11
CA SER A 24 -9.55 -6.89 28.19
C SER A 24 -8.40 -6.66 27.22
N THR A 25 -7.27 -7.34 27.45
CA THR A 25 -6.17 -7.39 26.48
C THR A 25 -6.65 -8.04 25.20
N VAL A 26 -6.34 -7.43 24.06
CA VAL A 26 -6.76 -7.94 22.74
C VAL A 26 -5.55 -8.24 21.87
N ARG A 27 -5.67 -9.24 21.01
CA ARG A 27 -4.73 -9.52 19.94
C ARG A 27 -5.39 -9.18 18.61
N PHE A 28 -4.65 -8.54 17.72
CA PHE A 28 -5.04 -8.44 16.32
C PHE A 28 -4.03 -9.14 15.42
N LYS A 29 -4.50 -9.56 14.24
CA LYS A 29 -3.66 -10.04 13.13
C LYS A 29 -4.25 -9.60 11.80
N PHE A 30 -3.40 -9.30 10.82
CA PHE A 30 -3.88 -9.17 9.45
C PHE A 30 -4.04 -10.55 8.81
N LEU A 31 -5.18 -10.78 8.16
CA LEU A 31 -5.52 -12.07 7.56
C LEU A 31 -4.81 -12.28 6.22
N VAL A 32 -4.30 -13.50 6.03
CA VAL A 32 -3.75 -13.97 4.76
C VAL A 32 -4.90 -14.36 3.84
N ARG A 33 -4.91 -13.80 2.63
CA ARG A 33 -5.84 -14.14 1.55
C ARG A 33 -5.17 -15.12 0.59
N PRO A 34 -5.90 -16.13 0.06
CA PRO A 34 -5.38 -17.00 -0.99
C PRO A 34 -4.79 -16.17 -2.14
N GLU A 35 -3.64 -16.58 -2.66
CA GLU A 35 -2.89 -15.94 -3.77
C GLU A 35 -2.34 -14.52 -3.54
N ARG A 36 -2.89 -13.75 -2.59
CA ARG A 36 -2.50 -12.35 -2.33
C ARG A 36 -1.68 -12.16 -1.06
N GLY A 37 -1.56 -13.16 -0.19
CA GLY A 37 -0.89 -12.98 1.08
C GLY A 37 -1.68 -12.06 2.02
N ILE A 38 -0.98 -11.37 2.93
CA ILE A 38 -1.60 -10.40 3.85
C ILE A 38 -2.06 -9.13 3.11
N CYS A 39 -1.29 -8.71 2.11
CA CYS A 39 -1.44 -7.48 1.36
C CYS A 39 -0.85 -7.62 -0.05
N ALA A 40 -1.25 -6.73 -0.96
CA ALA A 40 -0.70 -6.66 -2.31
C ALA A 40 0.83 -6.53 -2.29
N LYS A 41 1.51 -7.04 -3.33
CA LYS A 41 2.98 -7.10 -3.43
C LYS A 41 3.69 -5.75 -3.21
N TRP A 42 3.05 -4.64 -3.62
CA TRP A 42 3.55 -3.28 -3.46
C TRP A 42 3.40 -2.69 -2.07
N LEU A 43 2.84 -3.45 -1.12
CA LEU A 43 2.50 -3.01 0.21
C LEU A 43 3.19 -3.88 1.25
N GLN A 44 3.74 -3.25 2.28
CA GLN A 44 4.34 -3.89 3.44
C GLN A 44 3.68 -3.38 4.71
N ILE A 45 3.51 -4.27 5.70
CA ILE A 45 2.84 -3.96 6.97
C ILE A 45 3.72 -4.43 8.12
N THR A 46 3.93 -3.57 9.11
CA THR A 46 4.73 -3.91 10.29
C THR A 46 4.19 -3.22 11.55
N PRO A 47 3.89 -3.96 12.63
CA PRO A 47 3.85 -5.41 12.71
C PRO A 47 2.56 -5.99 12.06
N PRO A 48 2.59 -7.22 11.51
CA PRO A 48 1.40 -7.87 10.93
C PRO A 48 0.42 -8.41 11.99
N HIS A 49 0.86 -8.54 13.24
CA HIS A 49 0.05 -8.93 14.38
C HIS A 49 0.65 -8.35 15.66
N TYR A 50 -0.18 -8.09 16.66
CA TYR A 50 0.28 -7.55 17.94
C TYR A 50 -0.74 -7.79 19.05
N VAL A 51 -0.27 -7.78 20.29
CA VAL A 51 -1.12 -7.86 21.50
C VAL A 51 -1.14 -6.48 22.16
N ILE A 52 -2.33 -5.90 22.32
CA ILE A 52 -2.51 -4.56 22.88
C ILE A 52 -3.16 -4.70 24.28
N PRO A 53 -2.43 -4.38 25.36
CA PRO A 53 -3.00 -4.34 26.71
C PRO A 53 -4.13 -3.31 26.83
N ILE A 54 -4.93 -3.42 27.90
CA ILE A 54 -6.06 -2.52 28.15
C ILE A 54 -5.58 -1.07 28.25
N GLY A 55 -6.24 -0.15 27.55
CA GLY A 55 -5.94 1.29 27.57
C GLY A 55 -4.69 1.70 26.79
N GLN A 56 -3.91 0.74 26.27
CA GLN A 56 -2.69 1.00 25.51
C GLN A 56 -2.99 1.20 24.02
N SER A 57 -1.99 1.75 23.33
CA SER A 57 -2.00 1.87 21.87
C SER A 57 -0.71 1.35 21.26
N THR A 58 -0.79 0.93 20.01
CA THR A 58 0.35 0.56 19.19
C THR A 58 0.26 1.25 17.84
N GLN A 59 1.40 1.38 17.17
CA GLN A 59 1.48 1.91 15.82
C GLN A 59 1.76 0.79 14.82
N ILE A 60 1.09 0.87 13.68
CA ILE A 60 1.36 0.01 12.53
C ILE A 60 1.89 0.88 11.40
N SER A 61 3.05 0.52 10.89
CA SER A 61 3.61 1.09 9.68
C SER A 61 3.07 0.35 8.46
N ILE A 62 2.49 1.12 7.55
CA ILE A 62 2.09 0.68 6.23
C ILE A 62 3.04 1.36 5.25
N THR A 63 3.79 0.59 4.47
CA THR A 63 4.81 1.09 3.55
C THR A 63 4.51 0.65 2.13
N VAL A 64 4.41 1.61 1.21
CA VAL A 64 4.35 1.35 -0.23
C VAL A 64 5.75 1.34 -0.80
N VAL A 65 6.08 0.29 -1.55
CA VAL A 65 7.34 0.18 -2.31
C VAL A 65 7.02 -0.35 -3.70
N ILE A 66 7.46 0.38 -4.73
CA ILE A 66 7.35 -0.06 -6.12
C ILE A 66 8.76 -0.43 -6.59
N ASP A 67 9.07 -1.72 -6.59
CA ASP A 67 10.30 -2.26 -7.16
C ASP A 67 10.14 -2.58 -8.65
N LYS A 68 11.17 -3.17 -9.23
CA LYS A 68 11.27 -3.49 -10.66
C LYS A 68 10.22 -4.51 -11.09
N GLU A 69 10.10 -5.59 -10.31
CA GLU A 69 9.19 -6.70 -10.55
C GLU A 69 7.74 -6.22 -10.48
N ILE A 70 7.40 -5.44 -9.45
CA ILE A 70 6.10 -4.81 -9.28
C ILE A 70 5.83 -3.84 -10.44
N SER A 71 6.78 -2.95 -10.75
CA SER A 71 6.61 -1.96 -11.83
C SER A 71 6.30 -2.62 -13.19
N TRP A 72 6.80 -3.83 -13.44
CA TRP A 72 6.50 -4.60 -14.65
C TRP A 72 5.13 -5.28 -14.63
N GLU A 73 4.68 -5.72 -13.46
CA GLU A 73 3.39 -6.39 -13.30
C GLU A 73 2.20 -5.41 -13.24
N LEU A 74 2.44 -4.16 -12.84
CA LEU A 74 1.39 -3.14 -12.71
C LEU A 74 0.81 -2.75 -14.07
N LYS A 75 -0.49 -3.01 -14.25
CA LYS A 75 -1.27 -2.62 -15.43
C LYS A 75 -1.96 -1.27 -15.26
N ASP A 76 -2.39 -0.99 -14.04
CA ASP A 76 -3.14 0.22 -13.70
C ASP A 76 -2.26 1.23 -12.97
N THR A 77 -2.54 2.51 -13.22
CA THR A 77 -1.88 3.61 -12.49
C THR A 77 -2.45 3.79 -11.08
N LYS A 78 -3.68 3.32 -10.85
CA LYS A 78 -4.34 3.38 -9.53
C LYS A 78 -4.14 2.06 -8.80
N LEU A 79 -3.47 2.11 -7.66
CA LEU A 79 -3.19 0.95 -6.82
C LEU A 79 -4.17 0.92 -5.65
N GLN A 80 -4.81 -0.23 -5.43
CA GLN A 80 -5.79 -0.40 -4.36
C GLN A 80 -5.66 -1.79 -3.71
N ASP A 81 -5.70 -1.83 -2.38
CA ASP A 81 -5.83 -3.07 -1.60
C ASP A 81 -6.67 -2.78 -0.35
N ILE A 82 -7.30 -3.81 0.21
CA ILE A 82 -8.05 -3.72 1.46
C ILE A 82 -7.43 -4.69 2.45
N LEU A 83 -6.83 -4.16 3.51
CA LEU A 83 -6.27 -4.96 4.57
C LEU A 83 -7.39 -5.41 5.51
N VAL A 84 -7.42 -6.70 5.83
CA VAL A 84 -8.37 -7.26 6.79
C VAL A 84 -7.64 -7.51 8.10
N MET A 85 -7.93 -6.69 9.10
CA MET A 85 -7.42 -6.83 10.45
C MET A 85 -8.45 -7.55 11.32
N ASN A 86 -8.17 -8.79 11.65
CA ASN A 86 -8.98 -9.60 12.54
C ASN A 86 -8.60 -9.32 13.99
N LEU A 87 -9.60 -8.97 14.81
CA LEU A 87 -9.47 -8.93 16.26
C LEU A 87 -9.83 -10.32 16.82
N GLU A 88 -8.95 -10.91 17.62
CA GLU A 88 -9.21 -12.22 18.23
C GLU A 88 -10.45 -12.15 19.13
N HIS A 89 -11.40 -13.08 18.92
CA HIS A 89 -12.73 -13.07 19.55
C HIS A 89 -13.55 -11.78 19.32
N GLY A 90 -13.22 -11.02 18.28
CA GLY A 90 -13.89 -9.79 17.92
C GLY A 90 -14.31 -9.76 16.45
N ARG A 91 -14.61 -8.55 15.98
CA ARG A 91 -14.94 -8.29 14.57
C ARG A 91 -13.70 -8.02 13.74
N ASP A 92 -13.87 -8.11 12.44
CA ASP A 92 -12.85 -7.68 11.48
C ASP A 92 -12.94 -6.17 11.20
N TYR A 93 -11.79 -5.57 10.92
CA TYR A 93 -11.65 -4.19 10.49
C TYR A 93 -11.03 -4.16 9.10
N PHE A 94 -11.60 -3.33 8.22
CA PHE A 94 -11.15 -3.19 6.85
C PHE A 94 -10.43 -1.86 6.69
N VAL A 95 -9.16 -1.91 6.30
CA VAL A 95 -8.33 -0.72 6.08
C VAL A 95 -8.07 -0.61 4.57
N PRO A 96 -8.84 0.21 3.83
CA PRO A 96 -8.58 0.45 2.43
C PRO A 96 -7.28 1.24 2.28
N VAL A 97 -6.43 0.83 1.36
CA VAL A 97 -5.15 1.48 1.03
C VAL A 97 -5.15 1.85 -0.45
N THR A 98 -4.81 3.10 -0.75
CA THR A 98 -4.74 3.64 -2.11
C THR A 98 -3.42 4.32 -2.39
N ALA A 99 -2.94 4.20 -3.62
CA ALA A 99 -1.80 4.93 -4.14
C ALA A 99 -1.96 5.16 -5.65
N GLN A 100 -1.25 6.14 -6.19
CA GLN A 100 -1.21 6.45 -7.62
C GLN A 100 0.23 6.30 -8.11
N TYR A 101 0.48 5.41 -9.07
CA TYR A 101 1.79 5.18 -9.67
C TYR A 101 1.75 5.49 -11.18
N TYR A 102 2.64 6.37 -11.63
CA TYR A 102 2.81 6.68 -13.05
C TYR A 102 4.13 6.10 -13.55
N PRO A 103 4.11 5.05 -14.38
CA PRO A 103 5.34 4.41 -14.87
C PRO A 103 6.07 5.36 -15.84
N ARG A 104 7.16 6.00 -15.39
CA ARG A 104 7.79 7.10 -16.13
C ARG A 104 8.87 6.66 -17.14
N CYS A 105 9.85 5.84 -16.78
CA CYS A 105 10.85 5.29 -17.73
C CYS A 105 11.78 4.27 -17.07
N PHE A 106 11.89 4.30 -15.74
CA PHE A 106 12.60 3.32 -14.96
C PHE A 106 11.74 2.07 -14.75
N GLY A 107 12.36 0.90 -14.82
CA GLY A 107 11.64 -0.37 -14.71
C GLY A 107 10.78 -0.69 -15.94
N VAL A 108 11.24 -0.42 -17.16
CA VAL A 108 10.67 -0.94 -18.43
C VAL A 108 11.80 -1.40 -19.34
N SER A 109 11.60 -2.42 -20.18
CA SER A 109 12.62 -2.83 -21.16
C SER A 109 12.84 -1.73 -22.20
N LEU A 110 14.04 -1.68 -22.78
CA LEU A 110 14.36 -0.73 -23.86
C LEU A 110 13.37 -0.86 -25.03
N GLU A 111 12.95 -2.07 -25.37
CA GLU A 111 11.93 -2.33 -26.39
C GLU A 111 10.59 -1.67 -26.07
N HIS A 112 10.17 -1.68 -24.80
CA HIS A 112 8.94 -1.02 -24.34
C HIS A 112 9.07 0.50 -24.41
N LEU A 113 10.26 1.04 -24.08
CA LEU A 113 10.54 2.47 -24.17
C LEU A 113 10.52 2.95 -25.64
N MET A 114 11.09 2.17 -26.56
CA MET A 114 11.12 2.49 -27.99
C MET A 114 9.74 2.50 -28.64
N LYS A 115 8.77 1.76 -28.09
CA LYS A 115 7.38 1.73 -28.60
C LYS A 115 6.48 2.83 -28.01
N ARG A 116 6.94 3.58 -27.00
CA ARG A 116 6.15 4.69 -26.45
C ARG A 116 6.12 5.85 -27.44
N LYS A 117 4.93 6.17 -27.95
CA LYS A 117 4.71 7.43 -28.68
C LYS A 117 4.88 8.59 -27.71
N ARG A 118 5.60 9.62 -28.17
CA ARG A 118 5.77 10.90 -27.47
C ARG A 118 4.36 11.45 -27.17
N GLU A 119 4.01 11.65 -25.91
CA GLU A 119 2.82 12.44 -25.59
C GLU A 119 3.09 13.87 -26.03
N PRO A 120 2.16 14.53 -26.75
CA PRO A 120 2.35 15.91 -27.16
C PRO A 120 2.46 16.77 -25.90
N GLU A 121 3.53 17.57 -25.81
CA GLU A 121 3.69 18.58 -24.78
C GLU A 121 2.50 19.54 -24.89
N LYS A 122 1.61 19.54 -23.89
CA LYS A 122 0.61 20.59 -23.76
C LYS A 122 1.35 21.85 -23.35
N ASN A 123 1.61 22.73 -24.30
CA ASN A 123 2.07 24.08 -24.02
C ASN A 123 1.03 24.75 -23.09
N LEU A 124 1.43 25.06 -21.87
CA LEU A 124 0.63 25.75 -20.85
C LEU A 124 0.67 27.28 -21.03
N ILE A 125 0.86 27.75 -22.27
CA ILE A 125 0.90 29.17 -22.59
C ILE A 125 -0.02 29.37 -23.79
N ASP A 126 -1.28 29.64 -23.50
CA ASP A 126 -2.22 30.21 -24.46
C ASP A 126 -1.99 31.73 -24.48
N PHE A 127 -1.64 32.29 -25.64
CA PHE A 127 -1.58 33.73 -25.89
C PHE A 127 -2.96 34.26 -26.29
#